data_AF-A0A2P5FK21-F1
#
_entry.id   AF-A0A2P5FK21-F1
#
_cell.length_a   1.000
_cell.length_b   1.000
_cell.length_c   1.000
_cell.angle_alpha   90.00
_cell.angle_beta   90.00
_cell.angle_gamma   90.00
#
_symmetry.space_group_name_H-M   'P 1'
#
loop_
_entity.id
_entity.type
_entity.pdbx_description
1 polymer ?
#
loop_
_entity_poly.entity_id
_entity_poly.type
_entity_poly.pdbx_seq_one_letter_code
_entity_poly.pdbx_strand_id
1 'polypeptide(L)'
;MEQETANIEQETPMLVAARNGIIEVMEEILGHFPVAIHDVDADQKNIVLVAVETRQLKVYKSLLEKYSPYSLSSPKHVHVKDNAFRKVDKYGNSALHLAAKLPDNHEPWPIPGGALQMQWEIKWYKV
;
A
#
# COMPACT_ATOMS: atom_id res chain seq x y z
N MET A 1 -2.78 -9.79 -26.69
CA MET A 1 -3.91 -10.43 -25.99
C MET A 1 -3.33 -11.44 -25.04
N GLU A 2 -3.14 -11.03 -23.79
CA GLU A 2 -3.11 -11.89 -22.62
C GLU A 2 -3.58 -10.93 -21.52
N GLN A 3 -4.85 -11.06 -21.13
CA GLN A 3 -5.31 -10.41 -19.92
C GLN A 3 -4.59 -11.15 -18.79
N GLU A 4 -3.70 -10.46 -18.09
CA GLU A 4 -3.27 -10.86 -16.75
C GLU A 4 -4.54 -10.97 -15.92
N THR A 5 -5.10 -12.18 -15.83
CA THR A 5 -6.03 -12.51 -14.78
C THR A 5 -5.21 -12.53 -13.51
N ALA A 6 -5.03 -11.35 -12.91
CA ALA A 6 -4.51 -11.20 -11.57
C ALA A 6 -5.23 -12.23 -10.70
N ASN A 7 -4.46 -13.04 -10.00
CA ASN A 7 -4.93 -14.21 -9.28
C ASN A 7 -5.92 -13.79 -8.17
N ILE A 8 -7.21 -13.65 -8.51
CA ILE A 8 -8.28 -13.12 -7.64
C ILE A 8 -8.54 -14.06 -6.45
N GLU A 9 -7.99 -15.27 -6.48
CA GLU A 9 -8.31 -16.34 -5.53
C GLU A 9 -7.81 -16.11 -4.09
N GLN A 10 -7.03 -15.04 -3.81
CA GLN A 10 -6.52 -14.76 -2.46
C GLN A 10 -6.66 -13.31 -1.97
N GLU A 11 -7.36 -12.42 -2.67
CA GLU A 11 -7.53 -11.05 -2.17
C GLU A 11 -8.71 -10.93 -1.21
N THR A 12 -8.42 -10.60 0.06
CA THR A 12 -9.48 -10.30 1.03
C THR A 12 -10.17 -8.98 0.69
N PRO A 13 -11.43 -8.77 1.11
CA PRO A 13 -12.14 -7.50 0.86
C PRO A 13 -11.37 -6.27 1.32
N MET A 14 -10.57 -6.42 2.37
CA MET A 14 -9.71 -5.35 2.88
C MET A 14 -8.58 -4.99 1.91
N LEU A 15 -7.92 -6.00 1.31
CA LEU A 15 -6.85 -5.79 0.32
C LEU A 15 -7.41 -5.18 -0.98
N VAL A 16 -8.60 -5.63 -1.41
CA VAL A 16 -9.30 -5.06 -2.58
C VAL A 16 -9.67 -3.59 -2.33
N ALA A 17 -10.17 -3.25 -1.14
CA ALA A 17 -10.47 -1.86 -0.78
C ALA A 17 -9.22 -0.98 -0.84
N ALA A 18 -8.09 -1.46 -0.29
CA ALA A 18 -6.83 -0.74 -0.31
C ALA A 18 -6.27 -0.56 -1.73
N ARG A 19 -6.33 -1.61 -2.57
CA ARG A 19 -5.92 -1.57 -3.97
C ARG A 19 -6.68 -0.48 -4.75
N ASN A 20 -7.99 -0.39 -4.52
CA ASN A 20 -8.87 0.56 -5.19
C ASN A 20 -8.93 1.95 -4.53
N GLY A 21 -8.31 2.14 -3.36
CA GLY A 21 -8.32 3.44 -2.69
C GLY A 21 -9.60 3.76 -1.90
N ILE A 22 -10.42 2.76 -1.56
CA ILE A 22 -11.72 2.93 -0.89
C ILE A 22 -11.52 2.91 0.63
N ILE A 23 -11.30 4.09 1.20
CA ILE A 23 -10.93 4.25 2.62
C ILE A 23 -12.10 3.87 3.53
N GLU A 24 -13.32 4.21 3.15
CA GLU A 24 -14.53 4.00 3.96
C GLU A 24 -14.75 2.52 4.27
N VAL A 25 -14.60 1.66 3.25
CA VAL A 25 -14.72 0.20 3.41
C VAL A 25 -13.58 -0.35 4.27
N MET A 26 -12.36 0.15 4.07
CA MET A 26 -11.22 -0.24 4.89
C MET A 26 -11.42 0.12 6.36
N GLU A 27 -11.90 1.33 6.65
CA GLU A 27 -12.15 1.80 8.01
C GLU A 27 -13.28 1.01 8.68
N GLU A 28 -14.35 0.70 7.96
CA GLU A 28 -15.44 -0.12 8.48
C GLU A 28 -14.95 -1.54 8.82
N ILE A 29 -14.18 -2.17 7.92
CA ILE A 29 -13.61 -3.51 8.16
C ILE A 29 -12.70 -3.49 9.38
N LEU A 30 -11.79 -2.52 9.50
CA LEU A 30 -10.86 -2.44 10.64
C LEU A 30 -11.56 -2.06 11.95
N GLY A 31 -12.73 -1.40 11.88
CA GLY A 31 -13.57 -1.11 13.03
C GLY A 31 -14.21 -2.36 13.64
N HIS A 32 -14.67 -3.30 12.80
CA HIS A 32 -15.29 -4.55 13.25
C HIS A 32 -14.27 -5.70 13.43
N PHE A 33 -13.28 -5.76 12.55
CA PHE A 33 -12.29 -6.83 12.45
C PHE A 33 -10.87 -6.25 12.37
N PRO A 34 -10.31 -5.76 13.48
CA PRO A 34 -8.97 -5.15 13.49
C PRO A 34 -7.85 -6.14 13.08
N VAL A 35 -8.06 -7.45 13.26
CA VAL A 35 -7.12 -8.51 12.85
C VAL A 35 -6.91 -8.53 11.33
N ALA A 36 -7.89 -8.03 10.57
CA ALA A 36 -7.81 -7.98 9.11
C ALA A 36 -6.56 -7.23 8.62
N ILE A 37 -5.98 -6.30 9.40
CA ILE A 37 -4.76 -5.57 9.02
C ILE A 37 -3.57 -6.48 8.64
N HIS A 38 -3.59 -7.74 9.10
CA HIS A 38 -2.60 -8.77 8.81
C HIS A 38 -2.94 -9.67 7.63
N ASP A 39 -4.08 -9.48 6.97
CA ASP A 39 -4.42 -10.20 5.75
C ASP A 39 -3.32 -9.96 4.72
N VAL A 40 -3.02 -11.01 3.96
CA VAL A 40 -2.01 -11.01 2.92
C VAL A 40 -2.57 -11.58 1.64
N ASP A 41 -2.10 -11.07 0.51
CA ASP A 41 -2.38 -11.64 -0.81
C ASP A 41 -1.47 -12.85 -1.11
N ALA A 42 -1.59 -13.39 -2.33
CA ALA A 42 -0.76 -14.49 -2.83
C ALA A 42 0.74 -14.19 -2.87
N ASP A 43 1.12 -12.91 -2.84
CA ASP A 43 2.49 -12.43 -2.82
C ASP A 43 2.98 -12.12 -1.40
N GLN A 44 2.21 -12.49 -0.36
CA GLN A 44 2.48 -12.14 1.03
C GLN A 44 2.48 -10.63 1.31
N LYS A 45 1.87 -9.82 0.42
CA LYS A 45 1.70 -8.38 0.62
C LYS A 45 0.49 -8.12 1.50
N ASN A 46 0.71 -7.38 2.58
CA ASN A 46 -0.38 -6.88 3.41
C ASN A 46 -0.96 -5.59 2.85
N ILE A 47 -1.95 -5.03 3.56
CA ILE A 47 -2.63 -3.79 3.16
C ILE A 47 -1.68 -2.61 2.93
N VAL A 48 -0.62 -2.49 3.72
CA VAL A 48 0.38 -1.41 3.60
C VAL A 48 1.17 -1.58 2.31
N LEU A 49 1.64 -2.79 2.02
CA LEU A 49 2.39 -3.09 0.81
C LEU A 49 1.54 -2.93 -0.45
N VAL A 50 0.29 -3.41 -0.42
CA VAL A 50 -0.67 -3.25 -1.52
C VAL A 50 -0.95 -1.78 -1.80
N ALA A 51 -1.25 -0.97 -0.77
CA ALA A 51 -1.52 0.46 -0.94
C ALA A 51 -0.33 1.22 -1.54
N VAL A 52 0.90 0.83 -1.21
CA VAL A 52 2.11 1.45 -1.76
C VAL A 52 2.36 1.04 -3.20
N GLU A 53 2.24 -0.26 -3.49
CA GLU A 53 2.40 -0.79 -4.86
C GLU A 53 1.38 -0.17 -5.82
N THR A 54 0.14 0.03 -5.37
CA THR A 54 -0.93 0.65 -6.17
C THR A 54 -0.93 2.17 -6.10
N ARG A 55 0.05 2.77 -5.41
CA ARG A 55 0.23 4.23 -5.27
C ARG A 55 -0.97 4.95 -4.65
N GLN A 56 -1.73 4.25 -3.81
CA GLN A 56 -2.88 4.80 -3.09
C GLN A 56 -2.44 5.57 -1.85
N LEU A 57 -1.91 6.78 -2.09
CA LEU A 57 -1.33 7.61 -1.03
C LEU A 57 -2.32 7.94 0.09
N LYS A 58 -3.58 8.19 -0.25
CA LYS A 58 -4.61 8.55 0.73
C LYS A 58 -4.82 7.39 1.72
N VAL A 59 -4.90 6.15 1.22
CA VAL A 59 -4.99 4.94 2.04
C VAL A 59 -3.76 4.80 2.94
N TYR A 60 -2.56 4.95 2.37
CA TYR A 60 -1.32 4.87 3.16
C TYR A 60 -1.27 5.91 4.29
N LYS A 61 -1.68 7.16 4.00
CA LYS A 61 -1.75 8.23 5.00
C LYS A 61 -2.77 7.91 6.09
N SER A 62 -3.98 7.46 5.73
CA SER A 62 -5.00 7.05 6.70
C SER A 62 -4.53 5.93 7.61
N LEU A 63 -3.85 4.91 7.04
CA LEU A 63 -3.25 3.81 7.81
C LEU A 63 -2.17 4.33 8.76
N LEU A 64 -1.32 5.25 8.30
CA LEU A 64 -0.27 5.85 9.12
C LEU A 64 -0.85 6.69 10.27
N GLU A 65 -1.87 7.51 10.02
CA GLU A 65 -2.45 8.38 11.05
C GLU A 65 -3.16 7.61 12.16
N LYS A 66 -3.82 6.50 11.82
CA LYS A 66 -4.65 5.70 12.75
C LYS A 66 -3.92 4.53 13.42
N TYR A 67 -2.93 3.94 12.76
CA TYR A 67 -2.30 2.69 13.21
C TYR A 67 -0.77 2.79 13.37
N SER A 68 -0.15 3.93 13.05
CA SER A 68 1.28 4.12 13.32
C SER A 68 1.54 4.32 14.82
N PRO A 69 2.54 3.63 15.39
CA PRO A 69 2.95 3.86 16.78
C PRO A 69 3.53 5.27 17.03
N TYR A 70 3.74 6.07 15.98
CA TYR A 70 4.32 7.42 16.04
C TYR A 70 3.29 8.55 15.83
N SER A 71 2.01 8.24 15.62
CA SER A 71 0.98 9.27 15.42
C SER A 71 0.58 9.91 16.76
N LEU A 72 0.81 11.22 16.89
CA LEU A 72 0.49 12.03 18.08
C LEU A 72 -1.02 12.16 18.35
N SER A 73 -1.85 11.88 17.35
CA SER A 73 -3.32 12.00 17.38
C SER A 73 -4.04 10.65 17.43
N SER A 74 -3.32 9.52 17.40
CA SER A 74 -3.94 8.19 17.47
C SER A 74 -4.63 7.95 18.81
N PRO A 75 -5.85 7.38 18.83
CA PRO A 75 -6.50 6.98 20.06
C PRO A 75 -5.63 5.91 20.75
N LYS A 76 -5.32 6.16 22.03
CA LYS A 76 -4.50 5.36 22.95
C LYS A 76 -4.88 3.86 23.07
N HIS A 77 -5.96 3.45 22.41
CA HIS A 77 -6.59 2.13 22.52
C HIS A 77 -6.26 1.16 21.38
N VAL A 78 -5.59 1.59 20.31
CA VAL A 78 -5.11 0.67 19.28
C VAL A 78 -3.75 0.14 19.74
N HIS A 79 -3.80 -0.81 20.69
CA HIS A 79 -2.65 -1.57 21.21
C HIS A 79 -2.10 -2.56 20.18
N VAL A 80 -2.15 -2.24 18.89
CA VAL A 80 -1.46 -3.05 17.91
C VAL A 80 -0.05 -2.52 17.86
N LYS A 81 0.87 -3.20 18.56
CA LYS A 81 2.32 -3.10 18.29
C LYS A 81 2.54 -3.68 16.90
N ASP A 82 2.08 -2.94 15.90
CA ASP A 82 1.70 -3.54 14.63
C ASP A 82 2.95 -3.68 13.77
N ASN A 83 3.33 -4.93 13.52
CA ASN A 83 4.41 -5.24 12.60
C ASN A 83 3.97 -5.08 11.13
N ALA A 84 2.73 -4.66 10.87
CA ALA A 84 2.19 -4.47 9.53
C ALA A 84 3.09 -3.57 8.67
N PHE A 85 3.60 -2.45 9.21
CA PHE A 85 4.52 -1.56 8.48
C PHE A 85 5.92 -2.17 8.25
N ARG A 86 6.30 -3.22 8.98
CA ARG A 86 7.59 -3.91 8.85
C ARG A 86 7.51 -5.18 8.02
N LYS A 87 6.31 -5.55 7.55
CA LYS A 87 6.10 -6.72 6.71
C LYS A 87 6.85 -6.54 5.38
N VAL A 88 7.34 -7.66 4.86
CA VAL A 88 7.93 -7.77 3.53
C VAL A 88 7.11 -8.74 2.69
N ASP A 89 7.12 -8.55 1.37
CA ASP A 89 6.50 -9.48 0.44
C ASP A 89 7.27 -10.82 0.37
N LYS A 90 6.78 -11.75 -0.46
CA LYS A 90 7.41 -13.07 -0.65
C LYS A 90 8.85 -13.02 -1.21
N TYR A 91 9.26 -11.88 -1.78
CA TYR A 91 10.58 -11.65 -2.35
C TYR A 91 11.49 -10.87 -1.40
N GLY A 92 11.01 -10.48 -0.22
CA GLY A 92 11.76 -9.67 0.74
C GLY A 92 11.70 -8.17 0.46
N ASN A 93 10.86 -7.70 -0.44
CA ASN A 93 10.66 -6.27 -0.69
C ASN A 93 9.84 -5.66 0.45
N SER A 94 10.36 -4.59 1.03
CA SER A 94 9.62 -3.73 1.95
C SER A 94 8.77 -2.70 1.21
N ALA A 95 7.90 -1.98 1.93
CA ALA A 95 7.12 -0.87 1.39
C ALA A 95 7.99 0.15 0.62
N LEU A 96 9.20 0.43 1.11
CA LEU A 96 10.11 1.36 0.44
C LEU A 96 10.61 0.82 -0.91
N HIS A 97 10.87 -0.49 -1.00
CA HIS A 97 11.26 -1.12 -2.27
C HIS A 97 10.10 -1.06 -3.28
N LEU A 98 8.88 -1.35 -2.84
CA LEU A 98 7.69 -1.29 -3.69
C LEU A 98 7.39 0.14 -4.15
N ALA A 99 7.56 1.14 -3.28
CA ALA A 99 7.39 2.55 -3.62
C ALA A 99 8.36 3.02 -4.72
N ALA A 100 9.56 2.43 -4.77
CA ALA A 100 10.57 2.73 -5.78
C ALA A 100 10.32 2.00 -7.12
N LYS A 101 9.41 1.02 -7.15
CA LYS A 101 9.07 0.30 -8.38
C LYS A 101 8.25 1.21 -9.31
N LEU A 102 8.67 1.29 -10.56
CA LEU A 102 7.88 1.92 -11.62
C LEU A 102 6.71 0.98 -11.97
N PRO A 103 5.50 1.50 -12.21
CA PRO A 103 4.40 0.67 -12.69
C PRO A 103 4.77 0.09 -14.06
N ASP A 104 4.48 -1.19 -14.27
CA ASP A 104 4.78 -1.87 -15.53
C ASP A 104 4.06 -1.22 -16.75
N ASN A 105 2.97 -0.49 -16.49
CA ASN A 105 2.20 0.26 -17.50
C ASN A 105 2.57 1.75 -17.60
N HIS A 106 3.60 2.23 -16.92
CA HIS A 106 4.03 3.61 -17.07
C HIS A 106 4.94 3.70 -18.30
N GLU A 107 4.44 4.23 -19.41
CA GLU A 107 5.34 4.75 -20.43
C GLU A 107 6.21 5.79 -19.73
N PRO A 108 7.54 5.57 -19.62
CA PRO A 108 8.38 6.61 -19.09
C PRO A 108 8.17 7.78 -20.01
N TRP A 109 7.77 8.93 -19.45
CA TRP A 109 7.86 10.18 -20.19
C TRP A 109 9.24 10.21 -20.87
N PRO A 110 9.36 10.76 -22.10
CA PRO A 110 10.59 10.72 -22.90
C PRO A 110 11.67 11.61 -22.28
N ILE A 111 12.11 11.23 -21.08
CA ILE A 111 12.98 11.94 -20.19
C ILE A 111 14.21 11.05 -20.08
N PRO A 112 15.32 11.45 -20.71
CA PRO A 112 16.52 10.63 -20.73
C PRO A 112 17.13 10.53 -19.34
N GLY A 113 17.40 9.29 -18.92
CA GLY A 113 18.13 8.96 -17.70
C GLY A 113 17.26 8.74 -16.46
N GLY A 114 17.60 7.70 -15.69
CA GLY A 114 16.84 7.29 -14.50
C GLY A 114 16.78 8.36 -13.40
N ALA A 115 17.85 9.16 -13.23
CA ALA A 115 17.86 10.24 -12.24
C ALA A 115 16.80 11.32 -12.52
N LEU A 116 16.58 11.65 -13.80
CA LEU A 116 15.60 12.65 -14.19
C LEU A 116 14.18 12.08 -14.02
N GLN A 117 13.94 10.82 -14.39
CA GLN A 117 12.67 10.13 -14.14
C GLN A 117 12.32 10.13 -12.64
N MET A 118 13.27 9.79 -11.76
CA MET A 118 13.07 9.85 -10.31
C MET A 118 12.77 11.28 -9.81
N GLN A 119 13.41 12.31 -10.38
CA GLN A 119 13.14 13.70 -10.02
C GLN A 119 11.69 14.10 -10.33
N TRP A 120 11.13 13.59 -11.42
CA TRP A 120 9.74 13.87 -11.81
C TRP A 120 8.74 13.15 -10.92
N GLU A 121 8.98 11.91 -10.55
CA GLU A 121 8.18 11.17 -9.56
C GLU A 121 8.08 11.93 -8.23
N ILE A 122 9.19 12.51 -7.76
CA ILE A 122 9.22 13.35 -6.55
C ILE A 122 8.41 14.63 -6.73
N LYS A 123 8.44 15.25 -7.93
CA LYS A 123 7.68 16.46 -8.22
C LYS A 123 6.18 16.18 -8.29
N TRP A 124 5.76 15.11 -8.98
CA TRP A 124 4.36 14.72 -9.08
C TRP A 124 3.71 14.49 -7.71
N TYR A 125 4.45 13.97 -6.74
CA TYR A 125 3.96 13.77 -5.39
C TYR A 125 3.66 15.07 -4.61
N LYS A 126 4.30 16.18 -4.97
CA LYS A 126 4.18 17.47 -4.25
C LYS A 126 3.09 18.40 -4.78
N VAL A 127 2.53 18.10 -5.95
CA VAL A 127 1.48 18.89 -6.62
C VAL A 127 0.12 18.37 -6.18
#